data_AF-A0A9E4UAD0-F1
#
_entry.id   AF-A0A9E4UAD0-F1
#
_cell.length_a   1.000
_cell.length_b   1.000
_cell.length_c   1.000
_cell.angle_alpha   90.00
_cell.angle_beta   90.00
_cell.angle_gamma   90.00
#
_symmetry.space_group_name_H-M   'P 1'
#
loop_
_entity.id
_entity.type
_entity.pdbx_description
1 polymer ?
#
loop_
_entity_poly.entity_id
_entity_poly.type
_entity_poly.pdbx_seq_one_letter_code
_entity_poly.pdbx_strand_id
1 'polypeptide(L)'
;MGEFLNNNSAVILIGVLLIALGWYAWDYRRSKRALAVFAAVAIVIVGGYAGARHGPSDVGTLAEVDAVLASGVPVVLEVYSDN
;
A
#
# COMPACT_ATOMS: atom_id res chain seq x y z
N MET A 1 12.44 21.60 -3.63
CA MET A 1 11.20 21.33 -2.88
C MET A 1 10.28 20.54 -3.81
N GLY A 2 10.45 19.22 -3.83
CA GLY A 2 9.53 18.32 -4.53
C GLY A 2 8.67 17.68 -3.46
N GLU A 3 7.35 17.73 -3.64
CA GLU A 3 6.38 17.19 -2.70
C GLU A 3 6.72 15.73 -2.34
N PHE A 4 6.85 15.48 -1.05
CA PHE A 4 6.95 14.14 -0.49
C PHE A 4 5.65 13.40 -0.79
N LEU A 5 5.77 12.28 -1.50
CA LEU A 5 4.65 11.42 -1.86
C LEU A 5 3.80 11.12 -0.62
N ASN A 6 2.65 11.77 -0.57
CA ASN A 6 1.68 11.66 0.50
C ASN A 6 1.03 10.27 0.45
N ASN A 7 1.00 9.57 1.59
CA ASN A 7 0.29 8.30 1.79
C ASN A 7 -1.21 8.35 1.41
N ASN A 8 -1.77 9.54 1.14
CA ASN A 8 -3.07 9.70 0.47
C ASN A 8 -3.13 9.10 -0.93
N SER A 9 -2.04 9.07 -1.70
CA SER A 9 -2.05 8.58 -3.09
C SER A 9 -2.39 7.09 -3.19
N ALA A 10 -1.87 6.26 -2.28
CA ALA A 10 -2.20 4.83 -2.21
C ALA A 10 -3.66 4.59 -1.81
N VAL A 11 -4.19 5.35 -0.84
CA VAL A 11 -5.61 5.26 -0.43
C VAL A 11 -6.53 5.69 -1.57
N ILE A 12 -6.19 6.77 -2.27
CA ILE A 12 -6.92 7.24 -3.46
C ILE A 12 -6.89 6.18 -4.55
N LEU A 13 -5.74 5.57 -4.83
CA LEU A 13 -5.60 4.49 -5.81
C LEU A 13 -6.48 3.28 -5.44
N ILE A 14 -6.47 2.85 -4.17
CA ILE A 14 -7.31 1.77 -3.66
C ILE A 14 -8.80 2.12 -3.83
N GLY A 15 -9.18 3.35 -3.50
CA GLY A 15 -10.55 3.83 -3.69
C GLY A 15 -10.99 3.75 -5.15
N VAL A 16 -10.17 4.24 -6.08
CA VAL A 16 -10.44 4.17 -7.53
C VAL A 16 -10.56 2.72 -8.00
N LEU A 17 -9.66 1.83 -7.54
CA LEU A 17 -9.69 0.40 -7.85
C LEU A 17 -10.99 -0.26 -7.37
N LEU A 18 -11.43 0.01 -6.14
CA LEU A 18 -12.67 -0.54 -5.59
C LEU A 18 -13.91 -0.05 -6.34
N ILE A 19 -13.94 1.21 -6.78
CA ILE A 19 -15.03 1.77 -7.60
C ILE A 19 -15.09 1.06 -8.96
N ALA A 20 -13.96 0.89 -9.63
CA ALA A 20 -13.89 0.17 -10.90
C ALA A 20 -14.33 -1.30 -10.74
N LEU A 21 -13.83 -1.98 -9.71
CA LEU A 21 -14.24 -3.34 -9.34
C LEU A 21 -15.74 -3.45 -9.08
N GLY A 22 -16.33 -2.50 -8.37
CA GLY A 22 -17.77 -2.44 -8.10
C GLY A 22 -18.60 -2.26 -9.36
N TRP A 23 -18.15 -1.40 -10.29
CA TRP A 23 -18.81 -1.22 -11.58
C TRP A 23 -18.77 -2.51 -12.41
N TYR A 24 -17.60 -3.12 -12.55
CA TYR A 24 -17.48 -4.41 -13.23
C TYR A 24 -18.32 -5.51 -12.56
N ALA A 25 -18.32 -5.59 -11.23
CA ALA A 25 -19.15 -6.55 -10.50
C ALA A 25 -20.65 -6.34 -10.75
N TRP A 26 -21.10 -5.09 -10.93
CA TRP A 26 -22.48 -4.76 -11.27
C TRP A 26 -22.88 -5.26 -12.67
N ASP A 27 -22.02 -5.05 -13.67
CA ASP A 27 -22.26 -5.52 -15.03
C ASP A 27 -22.29 -7.05 -15.12
N TYR A 28 -21.42 -7.72 -14.35
CA TYR A 28 -21.32 -9.17 -14.31
C TYR A 28 -22.12 -9.83 -13.17
N ARG A 29 -23.07 -9.12 -12.54
CA ARG A 29 -23.84 -9.58 -11.35
C ARG A 29 -24.55 -10.92 -11.47
N ARG A 30 -24.80 -11.39 -12.69
CA ARG A 30 -25.42 -12.71 -12.96
C ARG A 30 -24.41 -13.87 -12.88
N SER A 31 -23.11 -13.60 -12.92
CA SER A 31 -22.05 -14.59 -12.88
C SER A 31 -21.43 -14.66 -11.48
N LYS A 32 -21.79 -15.70 -10.72
CA LYS A 32 -21.22 -15.97 -9.38
C LYS A 32 -19.70 -16.14 -9.40
N ARG A 33 -19.16 -16.68 -10.50
CA ARG A 33 -17.71 -16.88 -10.69
C ARG A 33 -16.97 -15.55 -10.86
N ALA A 34 -17.53 -14.62 -11.65
CA ALA A 34 -16.93 -13.30 -11.84
C ALA A 34 -16.91 -12.49 -10.54
N LEU A 35 -18.01 -12.52 -9.79
CA LEU A 35 -18.10 -11.91 -8.46
C LEU A 35 -17.06 -12.47 -7.47
N ALA A 36 -16.85 -13.80 -7.48
CA ALA A 36 -15.84 -14.42 -6.63
C ALA A 36 -14.40 -13.95 -6.96
N VAL A 37 -14.08 -13.80 -8.24
CA VAL A 37 -12.78 -13.27 -8.69
C VAL A 37 -12.61 -11.82 -8.23
N PHE A 38 -13.62 -10.97 -8.41
CA PHE A 38 -13.57 -9.58 -7.96
C PHE A 38 -13.43 -9.45 -6.43
N ALA A 39 -14.13 -10.29 -5.67
CA ALA A 39 -13.99 -10.34 -4.23
C ALA A 39 -12.57 -10.75 -3.81
N ALA A 40 -11.98 -11.76 -4.45
CA ALA A 40 -10.61 -12.20 -4.18
C ALA A 40 -9.59 -11.08 -4.46
N VAL A 41 -9.73 -10.37 -5.59
CA VAL A 41 -8.85 -9.24 -5.93
C VAL A 41 -8.96 -8.12 -4.90
N ALA A 42 -10.18 -7.76 -4.48
CA ALA A 42 -10.40 -6.74 -3.46
C ALA A 42 -9.74 -7.11 -2.12
N ILE A 43 -9.86 -8.38 -1.70
CA ILE A 43 -9.23 -8.89 -0.46
C ILE A 43 -7.71 -8.78 -0.55
N VAL A 44 -7.10 -9.15 -1.68
CA VAL A 44 -5.64 -9.07 -1.86
C VAL A 44 -5.16 -7.61 -1.78
N ILE A 45 -5.87 -6.68 -2.43
CA ILE A 45 -5.51 -5.26 -2.41
C ILE A 45 -5.62 -4.68 -1.00
N VAL A 46 -6.75 -4.89 -0.32
CA VAL A 46 -7.00 -4.34 1.01
C VAL A 46 -6.07 -5.00 2.05
N GLY A 47 -5.94 -6.33 2.01
CA GLY A 47 -5.09 -7.08 2.92
C GLY A 47 -3.60 -6.79 2.73
N GLY A 48 -3.14 -6.70 1.48
CA GLY A 48 -1.77 -6.31 1.16
C GLY A 48 -1.45 -4.89 1.64
N TYR A 49 -2.38 -3.95 1.47
CA TYR A 49 -2.23 -2.60 1.99
C TYR A 49 -2.18 -2.55 3.52
N ALA A 50 -3.03 -3.31 4.22
CA ALA A 50 -3.03 -3.39 5.67
C ALA A 50 -1.74 -4.01 6.24
N GLY A 51 -1.21 -5.03 5.56
CA GLY A 51 0.05 -5.69 5.92
C GLY A 51 1.28 -4.82 5.64
N ALA A 52 1.30 -4.07 4.54
CA ALA A 52 2.41 -3.19 4.18
C ALA A 52 2.56 -1.99 5.13
N ARG A 53 1.50 -1.60 5.86
CA ARG A 53 1.54 -0.49 6.82
C ARG A 53 2.32 -0.80 8.12
N HIS A 54 2.62 -2.08 8.40
CA HIS A 54 3.21 -2.49 9.67
C HIS A 54 4.45 -3.35 9.42
N GLY A 55 5.50 -2.75 8.85
CA GLY A 55 6.84 -3.32 8.92
C GLY A 55 7.52 -2.88 10.22
N PRO A 56 8.15 -3.77 11.01
CA PRO A 56 9.09 -3.32 12.03
C PRO A 56 10.16 -2.47 11.33
N SER A 57 10.48 -1.29 11.87
CA SER A 57 11.60 -0.53 11.37
C SER A 57 12.86 -1.37 11.55
N ASP A 58 13.61 -1.60 10.47
CA ASP A 58 14.91 -2.32 10.52
C ASP A 58 15.94 -1.58 11.38
N VAL A 59 15.67 -0.32 11.70
CA VAL A 59 16.46 0.57 12.56
C VAL A 59 15.55 1.25 13.58
N GLY A 60 15.88 1.07 14.86
CA GLY A 60 15.11 1.56 16.00
C GLY A 60 15.53 2.94 16.49
N THR A 61 16.68 3.46 16.04
CA THR A 61 17.19 4.77 16.46
C THR A 61 17.78 5.59 15.30
N LEU A 62 17.78 6.93 15.44
CA LEU A 62 18.41 7.85 14.48
C LEU A 62 19.90 7.57 14.28
N ALA A 63 20.60 7.13 15.33
CA ALA A 63 22.02 6.79 15.25
C ALA A 63 22.28 5.56 14.36
N GLU A 64 21.36 4.61 14.33
CA GLU A 64 21.46 3.45 13.43
C GLU A 64 21.18 3.84 11.97
N VAL A 65 20.26 4.78 11.73
CA VAL A 65 20.03 5.35 10.39
C VAL A 65 21.29 6.03 9.86
N ASP A 66 21.96 6.84 10.69
CA ASP A 66 23.21 7.51 10.32
C ASP A 66 24.31 6.50 9.97
N ALA A 67 24.42 5.40 10.73
CA ALA A 67 25.37 4.34 10.46
C ALA A 67 25.09 3.61 9.13
N VAL A 68 23.80 3.36 8.82
CA VAL A 68 23.37 2.73 7.56
C VAL A 68 23.65 3.65 6.37
N LEU A 69 23.37 4.95 6.48
CA LEU A 69 23.68 5.93 5.44
C LEU A 69 25.19 6.09 5.22
N ALA A 70 25.99 6.00 6.27
CA ALA A 70 27.44 6.05 6.20
C ALA A 70 28.07 4.78 5.59
N SER A 71 27.33 3.68 5.48
CA SER A 71 27.83 2.40 4.92
C SER A 71 28.12 2.46 3.41
N GLY A 72 27.60 3.48 2.71
CA GLY A 72 27.74 3.63 1.26
C GLY A 72 26.90 2.65 0.43
N VAL A 73 26.09 1.81 1.09
CA VAL A 73 25.13 0.93 0.42
C VAL A 73 23.87 1.72 0.07
N PRO A 74 23.31 1.58 -1.14
CA PRO A 74 22.01 2.17 -1.46
C PRO A 74 20.94 1.55 -0.57
N VAL A 75 20.24 2.37 0.20
CA VAL A 75 19.16 1.93 1.10
C VAL A 75 17.89 2.72 0.79
N VAL A 76 16.75 2.03 0.84
CA VAL A 76 15.43 2.65 0.73
C VAL A 76 14.97 3.05 2.14
N LEU A 77 14.79 4.36 2.36
CA LEU A 77 14.26 4.88 3.61
C LEU A 77 12.75 5.09 3.48
N GLU A 78 11.99 4.30 4.22
CA GLU A 78 10.54 4.47 4.37
C GLU A 78 10.25 5.19 5.68
N VAL A 79 9.85 6.46 5.61
CA VAL A 79 9.51 7.26 6.79
C VAL A 79 8.02 7.17 7.05
N TYR A 80 7.65 6.50 8.13
CA TYR A 80 6.28 6.42 8.62
C TYR A 80 6.04 7.55 9.62
N SER A 81 5.16 8.49 9.27
CA SER A 81 4.68 9.51 10.20
C SER A 81 3.43 8.97 10.87
N ASP A 82 3.57 8.36 12.05
CA ASP A 82 2.43 8.15 12.94
C ASP A 82 2.06 9.51 13.56
N ASN A 83 0.83 9.96 13.32
CA ASN A 83 0.24 11.12 14.01
C ASN A 83 -0.06 10.79 15.47
#